data_AF-A0A2A2HYI9-F1
#
_entry.id   AF-A0A2A2HYI9-F1
#
_cell.length_a   1.000
_cell.length_b   1.000
_cell.length_c   1.000
_cell.angle_alpha   90.00
_cell.angle_beta   90.00
_cell.angle_gamma   90.00
#
_symmetry.space_group_name_H-M   'P 1'
#
loop_
_entity.id
_entity.type
_entity.pdbx_description
1 polymer ?
#
loop_
_entity_poly.entity_id
_entity_poly.type
_entity_poly.pdbx_seq_one_letter_code
_entity_poly.pdbx_strand_id
1 'polypeptide(L)'
;MRKLTVDMEEFKKLHDNGMTDKEIANNLGFSQATARNIRCKLGLSPLISGHTAVAVIIDHEELKKLFEKGLNDKEIGKFFGVSDDIIFKHRQSLGLLRWKKWEKTVDNIEKFKQLYSEGLSDRKIGNALGICIDTARKIRHDLGLPPQPLSRRYVNTEELKRYLTIGLTDKEIGAIFGVSAHTIYERRRDVGLFRRQKQTWFENINIDDFKKLYTEGMSDVRIAEALGVQNSALIREIRHHLGLAPNQGRTNEKKRELYNAGMSDRQIAKIIKGKKKNVAAWRRNHGLPPNKSDSALNVVFEAKLLNINENETIQPNETIQSNSESSTYDPGTIENFAGKEIKKNTTVLTSTTEKTNNDILKQFFTKGFSDVQIAKYFDVSERTISNRRRNLGLYRQKPRQIGRKNIDIEEFKHLYLKGMNDVEIGRTIGISQSAVFRIRHHLGLASNSGKRHWKMRELYDLKLSDSKIAKTLKVRKHDVTKWRQSHKLPANNYDDMVTDAHNIEVSNLKEKKPARIDSESLFYDTKFLENYLGKEIK
;
A
#
# COMPACT_ATOMS: atom_id res chain seq x y z
N MET A 1 -28.75 -39.51 -27.21
CA MET A 1 -27.89 -38.46 -27.81
C MET A 1 -27.93 -38.64 -29.32
N ARG A 2 -28.37 -37.64 -30.10
CA ARG A 2 -28.32 -37.72 -31.56
C ARG A 2 -26.85 -37.81 -32.00
N LYS A 3 -26.47 -38.85 -32.74
CA LYS A 3 -25.18 -38.87 -33.45
C LYS A 3 -25.26 -37.78 -34.52
N LEU A 4 -24.67 -36.62 -34.24
CA LEU A 4 -24.41 -35.62 -35.26
C LEU A 4 -23.42 -36.23 -36.25
N THR A 5 -23.91 -36.58 -37.44
CA THR A 5 -23.08 -36.87 -38.60
C THR A 5 -22.56 -35.54 -39.11
N VAL A 6 -21.34 -35.20 -38.71
CA VAL A 6 -20.66 -33.98 -39.19
C VAL A 6 -19.99 -34.31 -40.52
N ASP A 7 -20.29 -33.54 -41.56
CA ASP A 7 -19.57 -33.60 -42.83
C ASP A 7 -18.14 -33.06 -42.62
N MET A 8 -17.16 -33.96 -42.74
CA MET A 8 -15.75 -33.66 -42.54
C MET A 8 -15.15 -32.88 -43.71
N GLU A 9 -15.73 -32.99 -44.91
CA GLU A 9 -15.31 -32.27 -46.11
C GLU A 9 -15.65 -30.78 -45.95
N GLU A 10 -16.89 -30.51 -45.50
CA GLU A 10 -17.38 -29.17 -45.24
C GLU A 10 -16.61 -28.49 -44.09
N PHE A 11 -16.29 -29.24 -43.03
CA PHE A 11 -15.45 -28.73 -41.93
C PHE A 11 -14.07 -28.25 -42.42
N LYS A 12 -13.40 -29.06 -43.26
CA LYS A 12 -12.09 -28.69 -43.83
C LYS A 12 -12.19 -27.44 -44.69
N LYS A 13 -13.19 -27.39 -45.58
CA LYS A 13 -13.42 -26.23 -46.45
C LYS A 13 -13.62 -24.92 -45.66
N LEU A 14 -14.39 -24.96 -44.57
CA LEU A 14 -14.60 -23.79 -43.72
C LEU A 14 -13.33 -23.38 -42.96
N HIS A 15 -12.52 -24.36 -42.52
CA HIS A 15 -11.23 -24.11 -41.88
C HIS A 15 -10.21 -23.52 -42.87
N ASP A 16 -10.10 -24.07 -44.08
CA ASP A 16 -9.22 -23.55 -45.14
C ASP A 16 -9.59 -22.11 -45.56
N ASN A 17 -10.88 -21.75 -45.45
CA ASN A 17 -11.37 -20.39 -45.66
C ASN A 17 -11.07 -19.43 -44.49
N GLY A 18 -10.28 -19.84 -43.49
CA GLY A 18 -9.83 -18.98 -42.41
C GLY A 18 -10.82 -18.82 -41.25
N MET A 19 -11.90 -19.60 -41.21
CA MET A 19 -12.88 -19.51 -40.12
C MET A 19 -12.36 -20.13 -38.82
N THR A 20 -12.66 -19.48 -37.70
CA THR A 20 -12.30 -19.95 -36.36
C THR A 20 -13.18 -21.12 -35.91
N ASP A 21 -12.71 -21.91 -34.93
CA ASP A 21 -13.50 -23.02 -34.33
C ASP A 21 -14.90 -22.56 -33.86
N LYS A 22 -15.06 -21.27 -33.50
CA LYS A 22 -16.35 -20.69 -33.07
C LYS A 22 -17.27 -20.40 -34.26
N GLU A 23 -16.74 -19.89 -35.35
CA GLU A 23 -17.50 -19.59 -36.57
C GLU A 23 -17.92 -20.89 -37.26
N ILE A 24 -17.02 -21.87 -37.37
CA ILE A 24 -17.32 -23.20 -37.90
C ILE A 24 -18.40 -23.89 -37.06
N ALA A 25 -18.30 -23.80 -35.72
CA ALA A 25 -19.31 -24.34 -34.80
C ALA A 25 -20.70 -23.72 -35.02
N ASN A 26 -20.75 -22.39 -35.15
CA ASN A 26 -22.00 -21.68 -35.42
C ASN A 26 -22.59 -22.04 -36.79
N ASN A 27 -21.73 -22.19 -37.80
CA ASN A 27 -22.14 -22.50 -39.18
C ASN A 27 -22.69 -23.93 -39.30
N LEU A 28 -22.03 -24.89 -38.66
CA LEU A 28 -22.39 -26.31 -38.72
C LEU A 28 -23.34 -26.77 -37.59
N GLY A 29 -23.84 -25.84 -36.78
CA GLY A 29 -24.89 -26.10 -35.79
C GLY A 29 -24.46 -26.96 -34.59
N PHE A 30 -23.18 -26.91 -34.19
CA PHE A 30 -22.69 -27.62 -33.00
C PHE A 30 -21.86 -26.74 -32.06
N SER A 31 -21.46 -27.27 -30.90
CA SER A 31 -20.69 -26.51 -29.92
C SER A 31 -19.25 -26.25 -30.38
N GLN A 32 -18.66 -25.12 -29.94
CA GLN A 32 -17.24 -24.82 -30.16
C GLN A 32 -16.30 -25.95 -29.69
N ALA A 33 -16.66 -26.64 -28.61
CA ALA A 33 -15.89 -27.80 -28.12
C ALA A 33 -15.94 -28.98 -29.11
N THR A 34 -17.08 -29.18 -29.79
CA THR A 34 -17.24 -30.17 -30.85
C THR A 34 -16.36 -29.81 -32.05
N ALA A 35 -16.37 -28.55 -32.49
CA ALA A 35 -15.49 -28.05 -33.56
C ALA A 35 -14.01 -28.29 -33.24
N ARG A 36 -13.58 -27.92 -32.03
CA ARG A 36 -12.22 -28.14 -31.55
C ARG A 36 -11.84 -29.62 -31.57
N ASN A 37 -12.72 -30.50 -31.12
CA ASN A 37 -12.46 -31.94 -31.11
C ASN A 37 -12.33 -32.51 -32.52
N ILE A 38 -13.14 -32.04 -33.47
CA ILE A 38 -13.06 -32.43 -34.88
C ILE A 38 -11.74 -31.93 -35.48
N ARG A 39 -11.39 -30.66 -35.28
CA ARG A 39 -10.13 -30.07 -35.74
C ARG A 39 -8.92 -30.85 -35.22
N CYS A 40 -8.90 -31.19 -33.92
CA CYS A 40 -7.84 -32.00 -33.32
C CYS A 40 -7.77 -33.42 -33.92
N LYS A 41 -8.90 -34.06 -34.22
CA LYS A 41 -8.93 -35.36 -34.89
C LYS A 41 -8.41 -35.31 -36.33
N LEU A 42 -8.61 -34.18 -37.01
CA LEU A 42 -8.12 -33.94 -38.36
C LEU A 42 -6.66 -33.44 -38.41
N GLY A 43 -6.01 -33.22 -37.25
CA GLY A 43 -4.64 -32.72 -37.18
C GLY A 43 -4.47 -31.26 -37.62
N LEU A 44 -5.55 -30.49 -37.68
CA LEU A 44 -5.54 -29.11 -38.17
C LEU A 44 -5.19 -28.10 -37.06
N SER A 45 -4.39 -27.10 -37.38
CA SER A 45 -3.97 -26.05 -36.44
C SER A 45 -5.11 -25.06 -36.14
N PRO A 46 -5.25 -24.56 -34.90
CA PRO A 46 -6.29 -23.59 -34.56
C PRO A 46 -6.08 -22.26 -35.29
N LEU A 47 -7.15 -21.75 -35.91
CA LEU A 47 -7.24 -20.38 -36.43
C LEU A 47 -7.81 -19.52 -35.30
N ILE A 48 -6.97 -18.65 -34.72
CA ILE A 48 -7.28 -17.95 -33.46
C ILE A 48 -7.67 -16.51 -33.76
N SER A 49 -8.88 -16.13 -33.34
CA SER A 49 -9.30 -14.72 -33.22
C SER A 49 -8.61 -14.10 -32.00
N GLY A 50 -7.75 -13.11 -32.25
CA GLY A 50 -7.15 -12.26 -31.22
C GLY A 50 -5.73 -12.65 -30.78
N HIS A 51 -4.75 -11.88 -31.27
CA HIS A 51 -3.45 -11.52 -30.68
C HIS A 51 -2.62 -12.50 -29.83
N THR A 52 -2.77 -13.81 -29.98
CA THR A 52 -1.83 -14.75 -29.34
C THR A 52 -1.51 -15.94 -30.24
N ALA A 53 -0.26 -15.94 -30.70
CA ALA A 53 0.47 -17.04 -31.34
C ALA A 53 -0.17 -17.63 -32.59
N VAL A 54 -0.12 -16.88 -33.70
CA VAL A 54 0.24 -17.51 -34.97
C VAL A 54 1.61 -18.17 -34.72
N ALA A 55 1.73 -19.46 -34.98
CA ALA A 55 3.04 -20.07 -35.16
C ALA A 55 3.62 -19.49 -36.46
N VAL A 56 4.05 -18.23 -36.40
CA VAL A 56 4.80 -17.61 -37.49
C VAL A 56 6.05 -18.45 -37.60
N ILE A 57 6.22 -19.11 -38.73
CA ILE A 57 7.47 -19.79 -39.05
C ILE A 57 8.49 -18.68 -39.25
N ILE A 58 9.23 -18.39 -38.18
CA ILE A 58 10.36 -17.46 -38.24
C ILE A 58 11.51 -18.23 -38.85
N ASP A 59 11.97 -17.79 -40.02
CA ASP A 59 13.20 -18.31 -40.61
C ASP A 59 14.39 -17.97 -39.69
N HIS A 60 15.04 -19.01 -39.18
CA HIS A 60 16.17 -18.89 -38.26
C HIS A 60 17.42 -18.32 -38.94
N GLU A 61 17.61 -18.57 -40.24
CA GLU A 61 18.71 -18.00 -41.03
C GLU A 61 18.55 -16.49 -41.18
N GLU A 62 17.36 -16.04 -41.55
CA GLU A 62 17.07 -14.62 -41.71
C GLU A 62 17.07 -13.87 -40.37
N LEU A 63 16.56 -14.48 -39.30
CA LEU A 63 16.68 -13.93 -37.95
C LEU A 63 18.14 -13.75 -37.53
N LYS A 64 19.00 -14.72 -37.82
CA LYS A 64 20.44 -14.64 -37.52
C LYS A 64 21.10 -13.50 -38.29
N LYS A 65 20.83 -13.37 -39.59
CA LYS A 65 21.34 -12.27 -40.42
C LYS A 65 20.91 -10.90 -39.91
N LEU A 66 19.64 -10.73 -39.53
CA LEU A 66 19.13 -9.46 -39.01
C LEU A 66 19.73 -9.13 -37.63
N PHE A 67 19.95 -10.14 -36.80
CA PHE A 67 20.59 -9.97 -35.51
C PHE A 67 22.08 -9.62 -35.65
N GLU A 68 22.81 -10.24 -36.58
CA GLU A 68 24.21 -9.92 -36.91
C GLU A 68 24.37 -8.50 -37.48
N LYS A 69 23.35 -8.00 -38.19
CA LYS A 69 23.25 -6.59 -38.62
C LYS A 69 23.00 -5.60 -37.45
N GLY A 70 22.84 -6.10 -36.22
CA GLY A 70 22.70 -5.29 -35.01
C GLY A 70 21.28 -4.76 -34.75
N LEU A 71 20.28 -5.24 -35.49
CA LEU A 71 18.89 -4.82 -35.26
C LEU A 71 18.41 -5.30 -33.88
N ASN A 72 17.55 -4.50 -33.26
CA ASN A 72 16.95 -4.88 -31.98
C ASN A 72 15.75 -5.81 -32.12
N ASP A 73 15.43 -6.58 -31.07
CA ASP A 73 14.38 -7.61 -31.07
C ASP A 73 13.00 -7.01 -31.46
N LYS A 74 12.80 -5.69 -31.25
CA LYS A 74 11.62 -4.94 -31.69
C LYS A 74 11.63 -4.60 -33.18
N GLU A 75 12.79 -4.22 -33.74
CA GLU A 75 12.97 -4.00 -35.18
C GLU A 75 12.85 -5.32 -35.95
N ILE A 76 13.47 -6.38 -35.44
CA ILE A 76 13.34 -7.74 -35.97
C ILE A 76 11.89 -8.21 -35.86
N GLY A 77 11.21 -7.91 -34.74
CA GLY A 77 9.80 -8.25 -34.55
C GLY A 77 8.90 -7.56 -35.58
N LYS A 78 9.15 -6.27 -35.87
CA LYS A 78 8.45 -5.56 -36.95
C LYS A 78 8.70 -6.19 -38.31
N PHE A 79 9.92 -6.64 -38.60
CA PHE A 79 10.26 -7.30 -39.86
C PHE A 79 9.47 -8.59 -40.05
N PHE A 80 9.37 -9.42 -39.01
CA PHE A 80 8.62 -10.69 -39.04
C PHE A 80 7.12 -10.56 -38.72
N GLY A 81 6.62 -9.36 -38.45
CA GLY A 81 5.22 -9.15 -38.05
C GLY A 81 4.84 -9.77 -36.69
N VAL A 82 5.82 -9.96 -35.80
CA VAL A 82 5.65 -10.60 -34.48
C VAL A 82 6.06 -9.66 -33.34
N SER A 83 5.61 -9.97 -32.12
CA SER A 83 6.09 -9.27 -30.92
C SER A 83 7.58 -9.54 -30.70
N ASP A 84 8.26 -8.57 -30.11
CA ASP A 84 9.66 -8.66 -29.66
C ASP A 84 9.92 -9.82 -28.69
N ASP A 85 8.92 -10.22 -27.88
CA ASP A 85 9.01 -11.40 -27.01
C ASP A 85 9.14 -12.73 -27.78
N ILE A 86 8.51 -12.85 -28.95
CA ILE A 86 8.62 -14.04 -29.80
C ILE A 86 10.03 -14.11 -30.40
N ILE A 87 10.54 -12.99 -30.93
CA ILE A 87 11.92 -12.90 -31.42
C ILE A 87 12.91 -13.25 -30.31
N PHE A 88 12.69 -12.73 -29.10
CA PHE A 88 13.53 -13.03 -27.95
C PHE A 88 13.61 -14.54 -27.65
N LYS A 89 12.47 -15.25 -27.70
CA LYS A 89 12.40 -16.71 -27.49
C LYS A 89 13.12 -17.49 -28.59
N HIS A 90 12.85 -17.16 -29.86
CA HIS A 90 13.53 -17.79 -31.01
C HIS A 90 15.04 -17.54 -31.00
N ARG A 91 15.44 -16.32 -30.66
CA ARG A 91 16.84 -15.93 -30.52
C ARG A 91 17.51 -16.73 -29.38
N GLN A 92 16.82 -16.92 -28.25
CA GLN A 92 17.32 -17.75 -27.15
C GLN A 92 17.49 -19.22 -27.54
N SER A 93 16.53 -19.82 -28.26
CA SER A 93 16.64 -21.21 -28.70
C SER A 93 17.80 -21.43 -29.67
N LEU A 94 18.21 -20.40 -30.41
CA LEU A 94 19.37 -20.40 -31.29
C LEU A 94 20.70 -20.05 -30.59
N GLY A 95 20.67 -19.80 -29.27
CA GLY A 95 21.86 -19.41 -28.51
C GLY A 95 22.40 -18.01 -28.83
N LEU A 96 21.65 -17.20 -29.59
CA LEU A 96 22.04 -15.87 -30.04
C LEU A 96 21.86 -14.84 -28.91
N LEU A 97 22.65 -14.91 -27.84
CA LEU A 97 22.50 -13.98 -26.72
C LEU A 97 22.87 -12.55 -27.13
N ARG A 98 21.95 -11.61 -26.92
CA ARG A 98 22.16 -10.15 -27.07
C ARG A 98 23.35 -9.65 -26.25
N TRP A 99 23.56 -10.24 -25.08
CA TRP A 99 24.59 -9.82 -24.16
C TRP A 99 25.47 -11.02 -23.83
N LYS A 100 26.78 -10.83 -23.95
CA LYS A 100 27.76 -11.79 -23.48
C LYS A 100 27.65 -11.89 -21.95
N LYS A 101 27.88 -13.09 -21.42
CA LYS A 101 28.06 -13.26 -19.99
C LYS A 101 29.31 -12.49 -19.58
N TRP A 102 29.20 -11.62 -18.58
CA TRP A 102 30.37 -10.89 -18.09
C TRP A 102 31.32 -11.83 -17.37
N GLU A 103 32.58 -11.80 -17.77
CA GLU A 103 33.69 -12.48 -17.11
C GLU A 103 34.56 -11.43 -16.42
N LYS A 104 34.75 -11.59 -15.09
CA LYS A 104 35.59 -10.71 -14.28
C LYS A 104 37.08 -11.03 -14.51
N THR A 105 37.57 -10.81 -15.72
CA THR A 105 39.01 -10.82 -16.02
C THR A 105 39.63 -9.45 -15.76
N VAL A 106 40.95 -9.41 -15.55
CA VAL A 106 41.70 -8.15 -15.33
C VAL A 106 41.49 -7.20 -16.50
N ASP A 107 41.66 -7.68 -17.74
CA ASP A 107 41.51 -6.90 -18.96
C ASP A 107 40.10 -6.28 -19.12
N ASN A 108 39.06 -7.04 -18.79
CA ASN A 108 37.69 -6.57 -18.86
C ASN A 108 37.43 -5.47 -17.81
N ILE A 109 37.98 -5.61 -16.60
CA ILE A 109 37.87 -4.60 -15.55
C ILE A 109 38.61 -3.32 -15.94
N GLU A 110 39.82 -3.43 -16.51
CA GLU A 110 40.57 -2.28 -17.01
C GLU A 110 39.84 -1.56 -18.14
N LYS A 111 39.32 -2.31 -19.11
CA LYS A 111 38.50 -1.76 -20.20
C LYS A 111 37.24 -1.08 -19.68
N PHE A 112 36.60 -1.62 -18.65
CA PHE A 112 35.46 -0.97 -18.00
C PHE A 112 35.87 0.35 -17.35
N LYS A 113 36.99 0.37 -16.60
CA LYS A 113 37.52 1.59 -15.96
C LYS A 113 37.90 2.65 -16.98
N GLN A 114 38.52 2.25 -18.10
CA GLN A 114 38.86 3.15 -19.20
C GLN A 114 37.60 3.83 -19.77
N LEU A 115 36.61 3.05 -20.20
CA LEU A 115 35.35 3.59 -20.74
C LEU A 115 34.61 4.46 -19.70
N TYR A 116 34.69 4.10 -18.42
CA TYR A 116 34.13 4.90 -17.34
C TYR A 116 34.88 6.24 -17.18
N SER A 117 36.21 6.25 -17.25
CA SER A 117 37.03 7.47 -17.15
C SER A 117 36.83 8.42 -18.33
N GLU A 118 36.49 7.89 -19.51
CA GLU A 118 36.06 8.65 -20.69
C GLU A 118 34.66 9.29 -20.52
N GLY A 119 33.99 9.10 -19.36
CA GLY A 119 32.71 9.71 -19.04
C GLY A 119 31.50 9.00 -19.66
N LEU A 120 31.65 7.76 -20.15
CA LEU A 120 30.52 7.02 -20.69
C LEU A 120 29.57 6.59 -19.56
N SER A 121 28.26 6.68 -19.85
CA SER A 121 27.23 6.15 -18.94
C SER A 121 27.22 4.62 -18.93
N ASP A 122 26.71 4.01 -17.84
CA ASP A 122 26.55 2.54 -17.71
C ASP A 122 25.86 1.89 -18.93
N ARG A 123 24.94 2.62 -19.60
CA ARG A 123 24.30 2.15 -20.84
C ARG A 123 25.27 2.09 -22.02
N LYS A 124 26.08 3.14 -22.20
CA LYS A 124 27.09 3.20 -23.28
C LYS A 124 28.20 2.19 -23.04
N ILE A 125 28.66 2.06 -21.79
CA ILE A 125 29.64 1.05 -21.39
C ILE A 125 29.08 -0.36 -21.63
N GLY A 126 27.83 -0.61 -21.24
CA GLY A 126 27.17 -1.89 -21.49
C GLY A 126 27.11 -2.25 -22.97
N ASN A 127 26.71 -1.29 -23.83
CA ASN A 127 26.71 -1.50 -25.27
C ASN A 127 28.12 -1.77 -25.83
N ALA A 128 29.13 -1.01 -25.41
CA ALA A 128 30.51 -1.15 -25.88
C ALA A 128 31.15 -2.49 -25.46
N LEU A 129 30.79 -3.00 -24.28
CA LEU A 129 31.28 -4.27 -23.74
C LEU A 129 30.36 -5.46 -24.08
N GLY A 130 29.24 -5.24 -24.76
CA GLY A 130 28.27 -6.28 -25.08
C GLY A 130 27.62 -6.90 -23.83
N ILE A 131 27.42 -6.12 -22.76
CA ILE A 131 26.77 -6.55 -21.52
C ILE A 131 25.50 -5.72 -21.25
N CYS A 132 24.55 -6.27 -20.50
CA CYS A 132 23.35 -5.50 -20.15
C CYS A 132 23.67 -4.36 -19.18
N ILE A 133 22.84 -3.30 -19.22
CA ILE A 133 23.00 -2.10 -18.38
C ILE A 133 23.06 -2.42 -16.88
N ASP A 134 22.28 -3.39 -16.41
CA ASP A 134 22.26 -3.78 -15.00
C ASP A 134 23.56 -4.50 -14.60
N THR A 135 24.16 -5.26 -15.52
CA THR A 135 25.48 -5.88 -15.32
C THR A 135 26.55 -4.80 -15.26
N ALA A 136 26.53 -3.81 -16.17
CA ALA A 136 27.44 -2.67 -16.12
C ALA A 136 27.30 -1.88 -14.80
N ARG A 137 26.06 -1.62 -14.36
CA ARG A 137 25.77 -0.95 -13.09
C ARG A 137 26.32 -1.74 -11.89
N LYS A 138 26.14 -3.06 -11.89
CA LYS A 138 26.67 -3.94 -10.85
C LYS A 138 28.20 -3.93 -10.82
N ILE A 139 28.86 -4.02 -11.98
CA ILE A 139 30.33 -3.93 -12.07
C ILE A 139 30.81 -2.59 -11.51
N ARG A 140 30.17 -1.48 -11.89
CA ARG A 140 30.48 -0.15 -11.36
C ARG A 140 30.39 -0.11 -9.82
N HIS A 141 29.32 -0.66 -9.25
CA HIS A 141 29.16 -0.75 -7.79
C HIS A 141 30.22 -1.64 -7.14
N ASP A 142 30.51 -2.81 -7.72
CA ASP A 142 31.54 -3.74 -7.22
C ASP A 142 32.95 -3.11 -7.26
N LEU A 143 33.19 -2.20 -8.21
CA LEU A 143 34.44 -1.41 -8.32
C LEU A 143 34.44 -0.15 -7.45
N GLY A 144 33.37 0.12 -6.68
CA GLY A 144 33.25 1.31 -5.85
C GLY A 144 33.17 2.64 -6.63
N LEU A 145 32.90 2.58 -7.94
CA LEU A 145 32.82 3.77 -8.77
C LEU A 145 31.46 4.46 -8.58
N PRO A 146 31.43 5.78 -8.35
CA PRO A 146 30.17 6.52 -8.26
C PRO A 146 29.40 6.39 -9.60
N PRO A 147 28.08 6.57 -9.64
CA PRO A 147 27.41 6.70 -10.93
C PRO A 147 27.99 7.92 -11.65
N GLN A 148 28.44 7.76 -12.91
CA GLN A 148 28.67 8.92 -13.76
C GLN A 148 27.38 9.74 -13.74
N PRO A 149 27.45 11.07 -13.61
CA PRO A 149 26.27 11.91 -13.61
C PRO A 149 25.52 11.55 -14.90
N LEU A 150 24.38 10.87 -14.71
CA LEU A 150 23.46 10.61 -15.81
C LEU A 150 23.28 11.95 -16.50
N SER A 151 23.06 11.96 -17.81
CA SER A 151 22.62 13.16 -18.50
C SER A 151 21.21 13.59 -18.05
N ARG A 152 20.90 13.61 -16.75
CA ARG A 152 20.27 14.79 -16.15
C ARG A 152 21.16 15.95 -16.56
N ARG A 153 20.90 16.52 -17.76
CA ARG A 153 21.58 17.71 -18.24
C ARG A 153 21.54 18.66 -17.06
N TYR A 154 22.72 19.01 -16.56
CA TYR A 154 22.85 19.76 -15.33
C TYR A 154 22.12 21.08 -15.54
N VAL A 155 20.97 21.23 -14.89
CA VAL A 155 20.22 22.48 -14.93
C VAL A 155 20.91 23.39 -13.92
N ASN A 156 21.78 24.26 -14.43
CA ASN A 156 22.48 25.24 -13.63
C ASN A 156 21.45 26.12 -12.90
N THR A 157 21.57 26.19 -11.57
CA THR A 157 20.60 26.89 -10.73
C THR A 157 20.60 28.41 -10.98
N GLU A 158 21.74 29.02 -11.30
CA GLU A 158 21.82 30.47 -11.56
C GLU A 158 21.24 30.84 -12.92
N GLU A 159 21.49 30.03 -13.94
CA GLU A 159 20.85 30.21 -15.25
C GLU A 159 19.35 29.96 -15.19
N LEU A 160 18.92 28.93 -14.43
CA LEU A 160 17.50 28.68 -14.17
C LEU A 160 16.83 29.89 -13.51
N LYS A 161 17.47 30.50 -12.49
CA LYS A 161 16.98 31.76 -11.89
C LYS A 161 16.88 32.86 -12.94
N ARG A 162 17.94 33.07 -13.74
CA ARG A 162 17.98 34.11 -14.79
C ARG A 162 16.83 33.95 -15.78
N TYR A 163 16.61 32.75 -16.31
CA TYR A 163 15.53 32.51 -17.27
C TYR A 163 14.13 32.65 -16.66
N LEU A 164 13.96 32.27 -15.38
CA LEU A 164 12.71 32.52 -14.65
C LEU A 164 12.48 34.02 -14.41
N THR A 165 13.54 34.81 -14.13
CA THR A 165 13.45 36.26 -13.98
C THR A 165 13.01 36.95 -15.28
N ILE A 166 13.53 36.47 -16.42
CA ILE A 166 13.14 36.94 -17.77
C ILE A 166 11.71 36.48 -18.13
N GLY A 167 11.13 35.53 -17.38
CA GLY A 167 9.73 35.11 -17.51
C GLY A 167 9.50 33.89 -18.40
N LEU A 168 10.55 33.16 -18.77
CA LEU A 168 10.41 31.96 -19.60
C LEU A 168 9.65 30.86 -18.85
N THR A 169 8.92 30.05 -19.60
CA THR A 169 8.18 28.90 -19.08
C THR A 169 9.08 27.69 -18.85
N ASP A 170 8.69 26.78 -17.95
CA ASP A 170 9.42 25.52 -17.70
C ASP A 170 9.63 24.70 -19.00
N LYS A 171 8.77 24.88 -20.01
CA LYS A 171 8.89 24.26 -21.34
C LYS A 171 9.98 24.92 -22.21
N GLU A 172 10.01 26.24 -22.26
CA GLU A 172 11.05 27.00 -23.01
C GLU A 172 12.41 26.85 -22.35
N ILE A 173 12.46 26.93 -21.02
CA ILE A 173 13.65 26.64 -20.22
C ILE A 173 14.10 25.19 -20.46
N GLY A 174 13.16 24.26 -20.51
CA GLY A 174 13.43 22.87 -20.85
C GLY A 174 14.05 22.73 -22.23
N ALA A 175 13.57 23.45 -23.25
CA ALA A 175 14.17 23.44 -24.58
C ALA A 175 15.61 24.00 -24.57
N ILE A 176 15.88 25.07 -23.81
CA ILE A 176 17.21 25.70 -23.70
C ILE A 176 18.22 24.76 -23.02
N PHE A 177 17.88 24.20 -21.85
CA PHE A 177 18.71 23.18 -21.20
C PHE A 177 18.64 21.81 -21.89
N GLY A 178 17.76 21.70 -22.89
CA GLY A 178 17.44 20.48 -23.60
C GLY A 178 16.87 19.36 -22.70
N VAL A 179 16.26 19.68 -21.57
CA VAL A 179 15.58 18.70 -20.72
C VAL A 179 14.07 18.75 -20.89
N SER A 180 13.37 17.78 -20.33
CA SER A 180 11.92 17.85 -20.25
C SER A 180 11.50 19.04 -19.35
N ALA A 181 10.33 19.64 -19.65
CA ALA A 181 9.74 20.65 -18.79
C ALA A 181 9.54 20.15 -17.34
N HIS A 182 9.31 18.85 -17.17
CA HIS A 182 9.19 18.22 -15.86
C HIS A 182 10.50 18.23 -15.06
N THR A 183 11.64 18.04 -15.73
CA THR A 183 12.97 18.13 -15.11
C THR A 183 13.24 19.55 -14.58
N ILE A 184 12.81 20.58 -15.32
CA ILE A 184 12.88 21.97 -14.87
C ILE A 184 11.97 22.18 -13.66
N TYR A 185 10.73 21.67 -13.70
CA TYR A 185 9.79 21.75 -12.58
C TYR A 185 10.35 21.12 -11.30
N GLU A 186 10.90 19.90 -11.36
CA GLU A 186 11.50 19.23 -10.21
C GLU A 186 12.68 20.03 -9.68
N ARG A 187 13.61 20.45 -10.55
CA ARG A 187 14.78 21.23 -10.13
C ARG A 187 14.36 22.54 -9.47
N ARG A 188 13.41 23.24 -10.08
CA ARG A 188 12.85 24.50 -9.59
C ARG A 188 12.22 24.34 -8.20
N ARG A 189 11.49 23.23 -7.97
CA ARG A 189 10.93 22.88 -6.66
C ARG A 189 12.02 22.57 -5.62
N ASP A 190 13.05 21.83 -6.00
CA ASP A 190 14.16 21.47 -5.10
C ASP A 190 14.94 22.69 -4.62
N VAL A 191 15.06 23.73 -5.45
CA VAL A 191 15.73 24.99 -5.11
C VAL A 191 14.76 26.08 -4.60
N GLY A 192 13.49 25.75 -4.41
CA GLY A 192 12.49 26.67 -3.85
C GLY A 192 12.09 27.84 -4.75
N LEU A 193 12.30 27.75 -6.06
CA LEU A 193 11.91 28.77 -7.03
C LEU A 193 10.47 28.48 -7.51
N PHE A 194 9.58 29.48 -7.54
CA PHE A 194 8.18 29.29 -7.97
C PHE A 194 7.87 30.07 -9.26
N ARG A 195 6.89 29.60 -10.05
CA ARG A 195 6.57 30.19 -11.36
C ARG A 195 5.91 31.56 -11.18
N ARG A 196 6.42 32.59 -11.89
CA ARG A 196 5.97 34.00 -11.81
C ARG A 196 4.51 34.24 -12.21
N GLN A 197 3.85 33.30 -12.89
CA GLN A 197 2.43 33.41 -13.26
C GLN A 197 1.49 33.49 -12.04
N LYS A 198 1.97 33.15 -10.83
CA LYS A 198 1.26 33.34 -9.56
C LYS A 198 1.58 34.66 -8.83
N GLN A 199 2.58 35.41 -9.27
CA GLN A 199 3.07 36.60 -8.58
C GLN A 199 2.18 37.83 -8.81
N THR A 200 1.48 37.87 -9.95
CA THR A 200 0.50 38.92 -10.27
C THR A 200 -0.71 38.96 -9.34
N TRP A 201 -0.99 37.88 -8.59
CA TRP A 201 -2.08 37.86 -7.60
C TRP A 201 -1.65 38.38 -6.22
N PHE A 202 -0.35 38.34 -5.91
CA PHE A 202 0.20 38.93 -4.69
C PHE A 202 0.34 40.45 -4.80
N GLU A 203 0.53 40.98 -6.02
CA GLU A 203 0.66 42.42 -6.27
C GLU A 203 -0.66 43.19 -6.05
N ASN A 204 -1.81 42.51 -6.10
CA ASN A 204 -3.14 43.15 -5.98
C ASN A 204 -3.80 43.01 -4.60
N ILE A 205 -3.19 42.28 -3.64
CA ILE A 205 -3.75 42.08 -2.30
C ILE A 205 -2.81 42.68 -1.27
N ASN A 206 -3.32 43.64 -0.49
CA ASN A 206 -2.58 44.19 0.64
C ASN A 206 -2.41 43.11 1.72
N ILE A 207 -1.17 42.65 1.89
CA ILE A 207 -0.81 41.58 2.84
C ILE A 207 -1.04 42.03 4.29
N ASP A 208 -0.91 43.32 4.59
CA ASP A 208 -1.10 43.84 5.94
C ASP A 208 -2.59 43.84 6.33
N ASP A 209 -3.48 44.16 5.38
CA ASP A 209 -4.93 44.01 5.57
C ASP A 209 -5.30 42.54 5.77
N PHE A 210 -4.71 41.61 5.00
CA PHE A 210 -4.87 40.17 5.24
C PHE A 210 -4.44 39.77 6.65
N LYS A 211 -3.25 40.19 7.10
CA LYS A 211 -2.72 39.84 8.42
C LYS A 211 -3.60 40.39 9.54
N LYS A 212 -4.11 41.62 9.38
CA LYS A 212 -5.06 42.23 10.33
C LYS A 212 -6.35 41.42 10.43
N LEU A 213 -7.00 41.13 9.30
CA LEU A 213 -8.25 40.35 9.29
C LEU A 213 -8.04 38.91 9.80
N TYR A 214 -6.87 38.32 9.51
CA TYR A 214 -6.49 37.01 10.02
C TYR A 214 -6.23 37.03 11.54
N THR A 215 -5.52 38.02 12.07
CA THR A 215 -5.29 38.15 13.53
C THR A 215 -6.60 38.45 14.28
N GLU A 216 -7.55 39.13 13.64
CA GLU A 216 -8.92 39.31 14.12
C GLU A 216 -9.75 38.00 14.09
N GLY A 217 -9.19 36.87 13.64
CA GLY A 217 -9.87 35.58 13.71
C GLY A 217 -10.81 35.30 12.55
N MET A 218 -10.75 36.07 11.44
CA MET A 218 -11.61 35.82 10.29
C MET A 218 -11.20 34.55 9.52
N SER A 219 -12.19 33.88 8.93
CA SER A 219 -11.96 32.71 8.08
C SER A 219 -11.51 33.11 6.68
N ASP A 220 -10.82 32.21 5.98
CA ASP A 220 -10.33 32.44 4.60
C ASP A 220 -11.45 32.92 3.64
N VAL A 221 -12.72 32.56 3.87
CA VAL A 221 -13.87 33.01 3.07
C VAL A 221 -14.24 34.45 3.38
N ARG A 222 -14.31 34.83 4.66
CA ARG A 222 -14.66 36.20 5.05
C ARG A 222 -13.55 37.19 4.76
N ILE A 223 -12.30 36.77 4.88
CA ILE A 223 -11.14 37.57 4.46
C ILE A 223 -11.22 37.80 2.94
N ALA A 224 -11.65 36.81 2.16
CA ALA A 224 -11.83 36.98 0.72
C ALA A 224 -12.93 38.01 0.40
N GLU A 225 -14.09 37.91 1.07
CA GLU A 225 -15.18 38.89 0.93
C GLU A 225 -14.73 40.31 1.35
N ALA A 226 -14.04 40.44 2.49
CA ALA A 226 -13.57 41.72 3.02
C ALA A 226 -12.49 42.39 2.15
N LEU A 227 -11.66 41.59 1.47
CA LEU A 227 -10.64 42.09 0.53
C LEU A 227 -11.17 42.22 -0.91
N GLY A 228 -12.47 42.01 -1.15
CA GLY A 228 -13.07 42.09 -2.49
C GLY A 228 -12.63 40.99 -3.45
N VAL A 229 -12.10 39.89 -2.92
CA VAL A 229 -11.58 38.75 -3.69
C VAL A 229 -12.66 37.68 -3.83
N GLN A 230 -13.09 37.42 -5.06
CA GLN A 230 -14.13 36.40 -5.35
C GLN A 230 -13.67 34.95 -5.02
N ASN A 231 -12.37 34.71 -4.99
CA ASN A 231 -11.82 33.36 -4.83
C ASN A 231 -11.15 33.14 -3.46
N SER A 232 -11.86 32.49 -2.54
CA SER A 232 -11.33 32.09 -1.23
C SER A 232 -10.15 31.11 -1.28
N ALA A 233 -9.88 30.47 -2.43
CA ALA A 233 -8.67 29.66 -2.61
C ALA A 233 -7.40 30.51 -2.64
N LEU A 234 -7.49 31.76 -3.11
CA LEU A 234 -6.36 32.70 -3.12
C LEU A 234 -5.95 33.07 -1.70
N ILE A 235 -6.91 33.41 -0.84
CA ILE A 235 -6.67 33.70 0.58
C ILE A 235 -6.13 32.47 1.32
N ARG A 236 -6.63 31.27 1.01
CA ARG A 236 -6.10 30.01 1.53
C ARG A 236 -4.62 29.84 1.17
N GLU A 237 -4.27 30.15 -0.08
CA GLU A 237 -2.90 30.06 -0.59
C GLU A 237 -1.98 31.09 0.08
N ILE A 238 -2.40 32.34 0.24
CA ILE A 238 -1.67 33.38 0.99
C ILE A 238 -1.40 32.92 2.43
N ARG A 239 -2.43 32.39 3.10
CA ARG A 239 -2.31 31.84 4.45
C ARG A 239 -1.25 30.72 4.53
N HIS A 240 -1.24 29.81 3.56
CA HIS A 240 -0.22 28.76 3.48
C HIS A 240 1.19 29.31 3.22
N HIS A 241 1.34 30.34 2.38
CA HIS A 241 2.63 30.98 2.12
C HIS A 241 3.20 31.66 3.37
N LEU A 242 2.33 32.21 4.22
CA LEU A 242 2.71 32.80 5.50
C LEU A 242 2.89 31.77 6.62
N GLY A 243 2.73 30.46 6.34
CA GLY A 243 2.86 29.39 7.34
C GLY A 243 1.75 29.39 8.40
N LEU A 244 0.63 30.07 8.14
CA LEU A 244 -0.44 30.27 9.10
C LEU A 244 -1.46 29.11 9.07
N ALA A 245 -1.87 28.64 10.25
CA ALA A 245 -2.87 27.58 10.36
C ALA A 245 -4.28 28.09 9.95
N PRO A 246 -5.22 27.23 9.50
CA PRO A 246 -6.58 27.69 9.23
C PRO A 246 -7.21 28.30 10.49
N ASN A 247 -7.81 29.47 10.34
CA ASN A 247 -8.42 30.19 11.46
C ASN A 247 -9.76 29.56 11.84
N GLN A 248 -9.71 28.41 12.53
CA GLN A 248 -10.88 27.75 13.10
C GLN A 248 -11.15 28.19 14.54
N GLY A 249 -10.27 29.02 15.11
CA GLY A 249 -10.27 29.44 16.52
C GLY A 249 -11.52 30.20 16.91
N ARG A 250 -11.86 31.28 16.20
CA ARG A 250 -13.01 32.14 16.53
C ARG A 250 -14.35 31.42 16.41
N THR A 251 -14.48 30.47 15.48
CA THR A 251 -15.68 29.63 15.35
C THR A 251 -15.83 28.67 16.53
N ASN A 252 -14.73 28.27 17.18
CA ASN A 252 -14.76 27.38 18.33
C ASN A 252 -14.91 28.16 19.64
N GLU A 253 -14.31 29.34 19.75
CA GLU A 253 -14.53 30.29 20.86
C GLU A 253 -15.98 30.76 20.87
N LYS A 254 -16.53 31.16 19.72
CA LYS A 254 -17.94 31.58 19.64
C LYS A 254 -18.90 30.44 19.93
N LYS A 255 -18.59 29.21 19.49
CA LYS A 255 -19.37 28.02 19.90
C LYS A 255 -19.30 27.80 21.41
N ARG A 256 -18.15 28.05 22.05
CA ARG A 256 -17.96 27.92 23.50
C ARG A 256 -18.74 28.98 24.27
N GLU A 257 -18.71 30.24 23.84
CA GLU A 257 -19.53 31.32 24.41
C GLU A 257 -21.02 30.99 24.34
N LEU A 258 -21.53 30.63 23.14
CA LEU A 258 -22.95 30.33 22.94
C LEU A 258 -23.38 29.08 23.71
N TYR A 259 -22.50 28.08 23.81
CA TYR A 259 -22.72 26.89 24.61
C TYR A 259 -22.78 27.20 26.11
N ASN A 260 -21.85 28.01 26.63
CA ASN A 260 -21.83 28.48 28.01
C ASN A 260 -23.06 29.35 28.33
N ALA A 261 -23.61 30.04 27.34
CA ALA A 261 -24.87 30.77 27.43
C ALA A 261 -26.12 29.85 27.41
N GLY A 262 -25.95 28.53 27.45
CA GLY A 262 -27.04 27.55 27.56
C GLY A 262 -27.70 27.17 26.23
N MET A 263 -27.20 27.66 25.09
CA MET A 263 -27.84 27.42 23.79
C MET A 263 -27.69 25.96 23.33
N SER A 264 -28.72 25.45 22.64
CA SER A 264 -28.73 24.11 22.06
C SER A 264 -27.85 24.02 20.80
N ASP A 265 -27.38 22.81 20.45
CA ASP A 265 -26.57 22.58 19.24
C ASP A 265 -27.26 23.12 17.96
N ARG A 266 -28.60 23.20 17.95
CA ARG A 266 -29.41 23.76 16.85
C ARG A 266 -29.36 25.29 16.83
N GLN A 267 -29.52 25.93 17.98
CA GLN A 267 -29.46 27.39 18.11
C GLN A 267 -28.05 27.92 17.78
N ILE A 268 -27.02 27.29 18.33
CA ILE A 268 -25.62 27.61 18.03
C ILE A 268 -25.37 27.48 16.52
N ALA A 269 -25.83 26.40 15.89
CA ALA A 269 -25.67 26.20 14.45
C ALA A 269 -26.36 27.28 13.61
N LYS A 270 -27.54 27.75 14.01
CA LYS A 270 -28.27 28.85 13.36
C LYS A 270 -27.48 30.15 13.45
N ILE A 271 -26.95 30.49 14.63
CA ILE A 271 -26.19 31.73 14.88
C ILE A 271 -24.85 31.73 14.12
N ILE A 272 -24.11 30.61 14.12
CA ILE A 272 -22.82 30.53 13.42
C ILE A 272 -22.96 30.22 11.92
N LYS A 273 -24.19 30.20 11.38
CA LYS A 273 -24.51 29.80 9.99
C LYS A 273 -23.86 28.46 9.59
N GLY A 274 -23.87 27.49 10.49
CA GLY A 274 -23.23 26.18 10.35
C GLY A 274 -24.21 25.01 10.38
N LYS A 275 -23.71 23.78 10.15
CA LYS A 275 -24.53 22.56 10.28
C LYS A 275 -24.58 22.10 11.74
N LYS A 276 -25.77 21.77 12.27
CA LYS A 276 -25.97 21.20 13.63
C LYS A 276 -24.99 20.07 13.94
N LYS A 277 -24.76 19.16 12.97
CA LYS A 277 -23.83 18.03 13.12
C LYS A 277 -22.39 18.47 13.43
N ASN A 278 -21.95 19.62 12.92
CA ASN A 278 -20.61 20.16 13.14
C ASN A 278 -20.48 20.75 14.55
N VAL A 279 -21.53 21.40 15.06
CA VAL A 279 -21.58 21.88 16.45
C VAL A 279 -21.63 20.71 17.42
N ALA A 280 -22.49 19.72 17.17
CA ALA A 280 -22.56 18.50 17.98
C ALA A 280 -21.25 17.69 17.97
N ALA A 281 -20.52 17.67 16.85
CA ALA A 281 -19.18 17.07 16.78
C ALA A 281 -18.15 17.87 17.57
N TRP A 282 -18.12 19.20 17.40
CA TRP A 282 -17.26 20.09 18.17
C TRP A 282 -17.48 19.94 19.68
N ARG A 283 -18.74 19.96 20.13
CA ARG A 283 -19.14 19.79 21.54
C ARG A 283 -18.64 18.46 22.10
N ARG A 284 -18.88 17.36 21.38
CA ARG A 284 -18.42 16.01 21.75
C ARG A 284 -16.90 15.90 21.84
N ASN A 285 -16.17 16.51 20.89
CA ASN A 285 -14.71 16.50 20.89
C ASN A 285 -14.10 17.26 22.08
N HIS A 286 -14.87 18.14 22.74
CA HIS A 286 -14.45 18.88 23.93
C HIS A 286 -15.09 18.34 25.23
N GLY A 287 -15.72 17.17 25.19
CA GLY A 287 -16.30 16.53 26.39
C GLY A 287 -17.53 17.25 26.97
N LEU A 288 -18.16 18.15 26.21
CA LEU A 288 -19.28 18.96 26.68
C LEU A 288 -20.62 18.19 26.53
N PRO A 289 -21.48 18.08 27.56
CA PRO A 289 -22.79 17.43 27.46
C PRO A 289 -23.78 18.23 26.60
N PRO A 290 -24.81 17.62 25.99
CA PRO A 290 -25.81 18.39 25.22
C PRO A 290 -26.64 19.28 26.14
N ASN A 291 -26.80 20.57 25.78
CA ASN A 291 -27.77 21.46 26.42
C ASN A 291 -29.18 21.00 26.04
N LYS A 292 -30.02 20.69 27.05
CA LYS A 292 -31.33 20.05 26.88
C LYS A 292 -32.50 21.03 26.69
N SER A 293 -32.27 22.33 26.79
CA SER A 293 -33.34 23.33 26.68
C SER A 293 -33.42 23.88 25.26
N ASP A 294 -34.48 23.52 24.53
CA ASP A 294 -35.01 24.41 23.48
C ASP A 294 -36.01 25.44 24.08
N SER A 295 -36.29 25.38 25.39
CA SER A 295 -37.35 26.17 26.06
C SER A 295 -36.89 27.11 27.18
N ALA A 296 -35.59 27.38 27.36
CA ALA A 296 -35.12 28.34 28.36
C ALA A 296 -34.41 29.51 27.66
N LEU A 297 -34.94 30.72 27.85
CA LEU A 297 -34.53 32.02 27.30
C LEU A 297 -35.06 32.40 25.91
N ASN A 298 -36.37 32.23 25.66
CA ASN A 298 -37.06 33.05 24.66
C ASN A 298 -37.35 34.49 25.16
N VAL A 299 -37.32 34.77 26.47
CA VAL A 299 -37.81 36.06 27.00
C VAL A 299 -36.73 37.17 27.04
N VAL A 300 -35.44 36.83 27.18
CA VAL A 300 -34.37 37.85 27.32
C VAL A 300 -33.65 38.14 25.99
N PHE A 301 -33.74 37.25 25.01
CA PHE A 301 -32.95 37.34 23.77
C PHE A 301 -33.70 37.97 22.59
N GLU A 302 -35.03 37.89 22.52
CA GLU A 302 -35.81 38.64 21.51
C GLU A 302 -35.70 40.16 21.74
N ALA A 303 -35.65 40.62 23.00
CA ALA A 303 -35.45 42.03 23.34
C ALA A 303 -34.08 42.58 22.90
N LYS A 304 -33.03 41.74 22.86
CA LYS A 304 -31.69 42.14 22.39
C LYS A 304 -31.51 42.06 20.88
N LEU A 305 -32.29 41.24 20.19
CA LEU A 305 -32.26 41.15 18.72
C LEU A 305 -33.04 42.30 18.05
N LEU A 306 -34.09 42.82 18.70
CA LEU A 306 -34.81 44.00 18.22
C LEU A 306 -33.99 45.29 18.35
N ASN A 307 -33.21 45.47 19.43
CA ASN A 307 -32.35 46.65 19.63
C ASN A 307 -31.07 46.71 18.77
N ILE A 308 -30.77 45.70 17.96
CA ILE A 308 -29.61 45.72 17.04
C ILE A 308 -30.02 46.15 15.62
N ASN A 309 -31.32 46.19 15.31
CA ASN A 309 -31.82 46.50 13.98
C ASN A 309 -32.33 47.95 13.80
N GLU A 310 -32.20 48.85 14.78
CA GLU A 310 -32.66 50.25 14.68
C GLU A 310 -31.58 51.26 14.23
N ASN A 311 -30.50 50.81 13.60
CA ASN A 311 -29.52 51.71 12.98
C ASN A 311 -29.50 51.55 11.45
N GLU A 312 -30.66 51.66 10.80
CA GLU A 312 -30.73 52.08 9.40
C GLU A 312 -31.78 53.19 9.26
N THR A 313 -31.26 54.40 9.12
CA THR A 313 -31.99 55.65 8.86
C THR A 313 -32.63 55.59 7.48
N ILE A 314 -33.96 55.49 7.40
CA ILE A 314 -34.74 56.02 6.26
C ILE A 314 -36.00 56.70 6.81
N GLN A 315 -36.10 58.00 6.56
CA GLN A 315 -37.21 58.92 6.87
C GLN A 315 -38.39 58.72 5.87
N PRO A 316 -39.58 59.28 6.16
CA PRO A 316 -40.88 58.62 6.01
C PRO A 316 -41.65 59.01 4.75
N ASN A 317 -42.72 58.26 4.45
CA ASN A 317 -44.00 58.81 4.00
C ASN A 317 -45.13 57.77 4.15
N GLU A 318 -46.18 58.19 4.88
CA GLU A 318 -47.63 58.01 4.66
C GLU A 318 -48.22 56.61 4.32
N THR A 319 -49.41 56.15 4.72
CA THR A 319 -50.51 56.56 5.63
C THR A 319 -51.54 55.40 5.54
N ILE A 320 -51.90 54.80 6.69
CA ILE A 320 -53.23 54.25 7.10
C ILE A 320 -53.91 53.16 6.22
N GLN A 321 -54.13 51.94 6.78
CA GLN A 321 -55.46 51.45 7.23
C GLN A 321 -55.40 50.06 7.92
N SER A 322 -55.65 50.14 9.21
CA SER A 322 -56.33 49.19 10.12
C SER A 322 -57.10 48.01 9.51
N ASN A 323 -56.95 46.82 10.12
CA ASN A 323 -57.98 46.33 11.04
C ASN A 323 -57.54 45.07 11.82
N SER A 324 -57.93 45.10 13.08
CA SER A 324 -57.79 44.15 14.18
C SER A 324 -58.75 42.96 14.08
N GLU A 325 -58.37 41.82 14.67
CA GLU A 325 -59.21 40.89 15.45
C GLU A 325 -58.28 39.75 15.94
N SER A 326 -57.78 39.76 17.19
CA SER A 326 -58.42 39.35 18.45
C SER A 326 -59.22 38.06 18.35
N SER A 327 -58.74 36.96 18.96
CA SER A 327 -59.54 36.17 19.90
C SER A 327 -58.71 35.05 20.55
N THR A 328 -58.42 35.29 21.83
CA THR A 328 -58.48 34.40 23.02
C THR A 328 -57.93 32.97 23.00
N TYR A 329 -57.05 32.76 23.98
CA TYR A 329 -56.70 31.51 24.64
C TYR A 329 -57.88 30.98 25.48
N ASP A 330 -58.10 29.67 25.52
CA ASP A 330 -58.53 28.96 26.75
C ASP A 330 -58.09 27.48 26.71
N PRO A 331 -57.48 26.92 27.78
CA PRO A 331 -56.98 25.55 27.82
C PRO A 331 -57.85 24.64 28.71
N GLY A 332 -58.16 23.44 28.23
CA GLY A 332 -58.58 22.35 29.11
C GLY A 332 -59.45 21.30 28.42
N THR A 333 -58.99 20.05 28.38
CA THR A 333 -59.53 18.94 29.17
C THR A 333 -59.01 17.61 28.62
N ILE A 334 -58.65 16.75 29.57
CA ILE A 334 -58.09 15.41 29.46
C ILE A 334 -59.18 14.39 29.08
N GLU A 335 -58.72 13.24 28.54
CA GLU A 335 -59.30 11.89 28.61
C GLU A 335 -60.04 11.28 27.39
N ASN A 336 -59.39 10.21 26.89
CA ASN A 336 -59.90 8.91 26.45
C ASN A 336 -61.03 8.82 25.42
N PHE A 337 -60.71 8.25 24.25
CA PHE A 337 -61.51 7.12 23.73
C PHE A 337 -60.66 6.17 22.87
N ALA A 338 -60.82 4.89 23.18
CA ALA A 338 -60.19 3.76 22.54
C ALA A 338 -60.76 3.48 21.13
N GLY A 339 -59.94 2.81 20.32
CA GLY A 339 -60.39 1.80 19.37
C GLY A 339 -61.02 2.29 18.08
N LYS A 340 -60.25 2.26 16.99
CA LYS A 340 -60.77 1.87 15.67
C LYS A 340 -59.64 1.32 14.81
N GLU A 341 -59.63 -0.01 14.69
CA GLU A 341 -58.94 -0.73 13.62
C GLU A 341 -59.41 -0.21 12.26
N ILE A 342 -58.48 0.21 11.40
CA ILE A 342 -58.72 0.27 9.96
C ILE A 342 -57.77 -0.73 9.32
N LYS A 343 -58.30 -1.91 9.04
CA LYS A 343 -57.72 -2.87 8.10
C LYS A 343 -57.87 -2.29 6.69
N LYS A 344 -56.76 -1.96 6.03
CA LYS A 344 -56.65 -2.04 4.57
C LYS A 344 -55.32 -2.65 4.17
N ASN A 345 -55.44 -3.81 3.54
CA ASN A 345 -54.38 -4.61 2.96
C ASN A 345 -53.61 -3.81 1.90
N THR A 346 -52.28 -3.81 1.98
CA THR A 346 -51.43 -3.62 0.81
C THR A 346 -50.20 -4.53 0.95
N THR A 347 -50.34 -5.66 0.28
CA THR A 347 -49.30 -6.42 -0.44
C THR A 347 -47.90 -6.48 0.16
N VAL A 348 -47.68 -7.64 0.78
CA VAL A 348 -46.42 -8.34 1.03
C VAL A 348 -45.32 -8.02 -0.01
N LEU A 349 -44.25 -7.39 0.48
CA LEU A 349 -42.89 -7.66 0.04
C LEU A 349 -42.11 -8.04 1.30
N THR A 350 -42.00 -9.34 1.51
CA THR A 350 -41.11 -9.93 2.52
C THR A 350 -39.68 -9.45 2.29
N SER A 351 -39.13 -8.69 3.23
CA SER A 351 -37.67 -8.69 3.43
C SER A 351 -37.37 -8.87 4.91
N THR A 352 -36.80 -10.03 5.21
CA THR A 352 -36.25 -10.48 6.48
C THR A 352 -35.09 -9.59 6.93
N THR A 353 -35.39 -8.36 7.39
CA THR A 353 -34.37 -7.43 7.91
C THR A 353 -34.66 -6.87 9.31
N GLU A 354 -35.63 -7.44 10.02
CA GLU A 354 -35.72 -7.29 11.47
C GLU A 354 -34.87 -8.36 12.17
N LYS A 355 -33.61 -8.05 12.45
CA LYS A 355 -32.91 -8.44 13.70
C LYS A 355 -31.41 -8.16 13.60
N THR A 356 -31.08 -6.90 13.72
CA THR A 356 -29.94 -6.52 14.56
C THR A 356 -30.39 -5.21 15.18
N ASN A 357 -31.04 -5.29 16.34
CA ASN A 357 -31.51 -4.11 17.03
C ASN A 357 -30.27 -3.24 17.32
N ASN A 358 -30.19 -2.09 16.65
CA ASN A 358 -29.01 -1.23 16.68
C ASN A 358 -28.65 -0.80 18.11
N ASP A 359 -29.63 -0.79 19.01
CA ASP A 359 -29.43 -0.46 20.43
C ASP A 359 -28.77 -1.61 21.20
N ILE A 360 -29.11 -2.87 20.91
CA ILE A 360 -28.40 -4.04 21.44
C ILE A 360 -26.96 -4.07 20.92
N LEU A 361 -26.74 -3.73 19.63
CA LEU A 361 -25.39 -3.62 19.06
C LEU A 361 -24.57 -2.52 19.76
N LYS A 362 -25.15 -1.33 19.97
CA LYS A 362 -24.51 -0.25 20.76
C LYS A 362 -24.21 -0.71 22.18
N GLN A 363 -25.13 -1.42 22.83
CA GLN A 363 -24.95 -1.91 24.19
C GLN A 363 -23.81 -2.94 24.28
N PHE A 364 -23.75 -3.92 23.37
CA PHE A 364 -22.63 -4.86 23.36
C PHE A 364 -21.29 -4.19 23.04
N PHE A 365 -21.29 -3.24 22.11
CA PHE A 365 -20.07 -2.52 21.77
C PHE A 365 -19.57 -1.64 22.94
N THR A 366 -20.48 -0.96 23.64
CA THR A 366 -20.14 -0.16 24.84
C THR A 366 -19.70 -1.05 26.00
N LYS A 367 -20.22 -2.27 26.12
CA LYS A 367 -19.75 -3.30 27.05
C LYS A 367 -18.40 -3.95 26.63
N GLY A 368 -17.81 -3.55 25.51
CA GLY A 368 -16.49 -4.00 25.06
C GLY A 368 -16.47 -5.31 24.27
N PHE A 369 -17.63 -5.83 23.84
CA PHE A 369 -17.67 -7.04 23.02
C PHE A 369 -17.03 -6.80 21.64
N SER A 370 -16.28 -7.78 21.17
CA SER A 370 -15.68 -7.76 19.83
C SER A 370 -16.73 -7.94 18.73
N ASP A 371 -16.43 -7.44 17.53
CA ASP A 371 -17.29 -7.60 16.35
C ASP A 371 -17.60 -9.10 16.09
N VAL A 372 -16.68 -10.01 16.40
CA VAL A 372 -16.85 -11.47 16.29
C VAL A 372 -17.87 -12.01 17.30
N GLN A 373 -17.77 -11.59 18.56
CA GLN A 373 -18.71 -12.03 19.61
C GLN A 373 -20.13 -11.49 19.33
N ILE A 374 -20.23 -10.23 18.90
CA ILE A 374 -21.49 -9.62 18.49
C ILE A 374 -22.07 -10.35 17.27
N ALA A 375 -21.23 -10.72 16.30
CA ALA A 375 -21.64 -11.45 15.12
C ALA A 375 -22.21 -12.84 15.45
N LYS A 376 -21.56 -13.55 16.38
CA LYS A 376 -22.06 -14.84 16.91
C LYS A 376 -23.42 -14.69 17.62
N TYR A 377 -23.61 -13.60 18.37
CA TYR A 377 -24.89 -13.33 19.05
C TYR A 377 -26.05 -13.10 18.08
N PHE A 378 -25.79 -12.39 16.98
CA PHE A 378 -26.81 -12.05 15.98
C PHE A 378 -26.92 -13.06 14.83
N ASP A 379 -26.13 -14.14 14.86
CA ASP A 379 -26.01 -15.14 13.79
C ASP A 379 -25.76 -14.51 12.40
N VAL A 380 -24.81 -13.58 12.35
CA VAL A 380 -24.41 -12.89 11.10
C VAL A 380 -22.90 -12.90 10.95
N SER A 381 -22.42 -12.53 9.77
CA SER A 381 -20.97 -12.39 9.54
C SER A 381 -20.38 -11.23 10.37
N GLU A 382 -19.11 -11.36 10.79
CA GLU A 382 -18.34 -10.27 11.42
C GLU A 382 -18.36 -9.00 10.57
N ARG A 383 -18.29 -9.17 9.24
CA ARG A 383 -18.31 -8.05 8.28
C ARG A 383 -19.63 -7.27 8.36
N THR A 384 -20.75 -7.96 8.53
CA THR A 384 -22.08 -7.34 8.70
C THR A 384 -22.12 -6.45 9.95
N ILE A 385 -21.65 -6.96 11.09
CA ILE A 385 -21.57 -6.19 12.34
C ILE A 385 -20.60 -5.02 12.21
N SER A 386 -19.41 -5.23 11.65
CA SER A 386 -18.43 -4.16 11.43
C SER A 386 -19.02 -3.04 10.57
N ASN A 387 -19.73 -3.36 9.49
CA ASN A 387 -20.37 -2.36 8.63
C ASN A 387 -21.47 -1.59 9.36
N ARG A 388 -22.37 -2.28 10.07
CA ARG A 388 -23.43 -1.64 10.86
C ARG A 388 -22.84 -0.75 11.96
N ARG A 389 -21.82 -1.23 12.67
CA ARG A 389 -21.10 -0.48 13.69
C ARG A 389 -20.51 0.82 13.13
N ARG A 390 -19.86 0.78 11.95
CA ARG A 390 -19.33 1.97 11.26
C ARG A 390 -20.44 2.94 10.87
N ASN A 391 -21.56 2.44 10.35
CA ASN A 391 -22.72 3.27 9.99
C ASN A 391 -23.34 3.97 11.22
N LEU A 392 -23.26 3.34 12.39
CA LEU A 392 -23.68 3.91 13.68
C LEU A 392 -22.62 4.85 14.31
N GLY A 393 -21.48 5.08 13.64
CA GLY A 393 -20.40 5.94 14.14
C GLY A 393 -19.66 5.38 15.36
N LEU A 394 -19.84 4.09 15.66
CA LEU A 394 -19.18 3.38 16.76
C LEU A 394 -17.77 2.96 16.33
N TYR A 395 -16.88 3.93 16.10
CA TYR A 395 -15.48 3.65 15.77
C TYR A 395 -14.74 3.13 17.01
N ARG A 396 -13.83 2.17 16.82
CA ARG A 396 -12.97 1.71 17.92
C ARG A 396 -12.12 2.91 18.38
N GLN A 397 -12.36 3.38 19.59
CA GLN A 397 -11.79 4.62 20.18
C GLN A 397 -10.31 4.49 20.60
N LYS A 398 -9.55 3.56 20.03
CA LYS A 398 -8.09 3.55 20.19
C LYS A 398 -7.44 3.22 18.85
N PRO A 399 -6.30 3.85 18.49
CA PRO A 399 -5.41 3.23 17.52
C PRO A 399 -5.17 1.80 18.01
N ARG A 400 -4.88 0.86 17.12
CA ARG A 400 -4.20 -0.35 17.57
C ARG A 400 -2.88 0.13 18.21
N GLN A 401 -2.89 0.44 19.51
CA GLN A 401 -1.93 -0.17 20.39
C GLN A 401 -2.16 -1.66 20.18
N ILE A 402 -1.56 -2.20 19.11
CA ILE A 402 -1.01 -3.53 19.17
C ILE A 402 -0.26 -3.44 20.48
N GLY A 403 -0.78 -4.09 21.53
CA GLY A 403 -0.03 -4.20 22.76
C GLY A 403 1.34 -4.65 22.29
N ARG A 404 2.31 -3.74 22.33
CA ARG A 404 3.70 -4.12 22.20
C ARG A 404 3.86 -4.89 23.49
N LYS A 405 3.51 -6.18 23.48
CA LYS A 405 4.07 -7.13 24.42
C LYS A 405 5.54 -6.78 24.39
N ASN A 406 6.11 -6.48 25.54
CA ASN A 406 7.54 -6.29 25.63
C ASN A 406 8.10 -7.65 25.22
N ILE A 407 8.49 -7.79 23.96
CA ILE A 407 8.93 -9.06 23.41
C ILE A 407 10.34 -9.21 23.95
N ASP A 408 10.52 -10.21 24.80
CA ASP A 408 11.83 -10.58 25.28
C ASP A 408 12.66 -11.03 24.07
N ILE A 409 13.65 -10.20 23.71
CA ILE A 409 14.53 -10.42 22.57
C ILE A 409 15.44 -11.63 22.83
N GLU A 410 15.77 -11.91 24.09
CA GLU A 410 16.61 -13.06 24.45
C GLU A 410 15.82 -14.36 24.38
N GLU A 411 14.56 -14.38 24.84
CA GLU A 411 13.65 -15.51 24.62
C GLU A 411 13.47 -15.78 23.11
N PHE A 412 13.29 -14.73 22.32
CA PHE A 412 13.21 -14.84 20.86
C PHE A 412 14.46 -15.47 20.24
N LYS A 413 15.65 -14.99 20.62
CA LYS A 413 16.94 -15.54 20.14
C LYS A 413 17.09 -17.01 20.54
N HIS A 414 16.75 -17.36 21.78
CA HIS A 414 16.81 -18.74 22.26
C HIS A 414 15.92 -19.67 21.42
N LEU A 415 14.67 -19.29 21.16
CA LEU A 415 13.74 -20.08 20.33
C LEU A 415 14.21 -20.18 18.86
N TYR A 416 14.79 -19.11 18.34
CA TYR A 416 15.38 -19.10 17.01
C TYR A 416 16.60 -20.05 16.91
N LEU A 417 17.51 -19.99 17.88
CA LEU A 417 18.68 -20.87 17.98
C LEU A 417 18.28 -22.33 18.17
N LYS A 418 17.17 -22.60 18.86
CA LYS A 418 16.54 -23.92 18.98
C LYS A 418 15.97 -24.44 17.66
N GLY A 419 16.01 -23.67 16.57
CA GLY A 419 15.62 -24.14 15.25
C GLY A 419 14.13 -23.96 14.93
N MET A 420 13.38 -23.21 15.74
CA MET A 420 11.96 -22.96 15.48
C MET A 420 11.76 -22.03 14.28
N ASN A 421 10.74 -22.31 13.47
CA ASN A 421 10.36 -21.45 12.35
C ASN A 421 9.53 -20.23 12.79
N ASP A 422 9.37 -19.24 11.91
CA ASP A 422 8.69 -17.97 12.23
C ASP A 422 7.24 -18.18 12.75
N VAL A 423 6.57 -19.27 12.34
CA VAL A 423 5.21 -19.62 12.79
C VAL A 423 5.25 -20.22 14.19
N GLU A 424 6.17 -21.14 14.46
CA GLU A 424 6.36 -21.78 15.77
C GLU A 424 6.79 -20.77 16.84
N ILE A 425 7.74 -19.89 16.52
CA ILE A 425 8.16 -18.80 17.41
C ILE A 425 6.96 -17.89 17.71
N GLY A 426 6.16 -17.55 16.69
CA GLY A 426 4.98 -16.69 16.84
C GLY A 426 3.94 -17.32 17.77
N ARG A 427 3.69 -18.62 17.64
CA ARG A 427 2.80 -19.36 18.55
C ARG A 427 3.33 -19.40 19.98
N THR A 428 4.63 -19.60 20.15
CA THR A 428 5.28 -19.74 21.47
C THR A 428 5.25 -18.42 22.25
N ILE A 429 5.67 -17.32 21.62
CA ILE A 429 5.71 -15.98 22.24
C ILE A 429 4.30 -15.32 22.23
N GLY A 430 3.35 -15.90 21.50
CA GLY A 430 1.99 -15.37 21.37
C GLY A 430 1.96 -14.05 20.59
N ILE A 431 2.68 -13.99 19.47
CA ILE A 431 2.74 -12.89 18.51
C ILE A 431 2.50 -13.40 17.08
N SER A 432 2.15 -12.52 16.14
CA SER A 432 1.91 -12.95 14.76
C SER A 432 3.22 -13.35 14.06
N GLN A 433 3.14 -14.28 13.11
CA GLN A 433 4.27 -14.67 12.25
C GLN A 433 4.91 -13.44 11.58
N SER A 434 4.12 -12.46 11.14
CA SER A 434 4.63 -11.23 10.54
C SER A 434 5.41 -10.36 11.54
N ALA A 435 5.05 -10.38 12.83
CA ALA A 435 5.82 -9.70 13.86
C ALA A 435 7.17 -10.39 14.08
N VAL A 436 7.17 -11.72 14.17
CA VAL A 436 8.41 -12.53 14.22
C VAL A 436 9.32 -12.24 13.04
N PHE A 437 8.77 -12.23 11.82
CA PHE A 437 9.52 -11.90 10.61
C PHE A 437 10.23 -10.54 10.71
N ARG A 438 9.54 -9.51 11.22
CA ARG A 438 10.12 -8.17 11.37
C ARG A 438 11.23 -8.13 12.41
N ILE A 439 11.03 -8.78 13.55
CA ILE A 439 12.05 -8.89 14.62
C ILE A 439 13.28 -9.60 14.07
N ARG A 440 13.08 -10.75 13.43
CA ARG A 440 14.13 -11.52 12.77
C ARG A 440 14.91 -10.70 11.76
N HIS A 441 14.22 -9.96 10.89
CA HIS A 441 14.84 -9.09 9.89
C HIS A 441 15.62 -7.93 10.53
N HIS A 442 15.11 -7.34 11.61
CA HIS A 442 15.80 -6.26 12.32
C HIS A 442 17.08 -6.76 13.01
N LEU A 443 17.09 -8.01 13.47
CA LEU A 443 18.26 -8.69 14.03
C LEU A 443 19.22 -9.27 12.96
N GLY A 444 18.92 -9.11 11.67
CA GLY A 444 19.76 -9.64 10.59
C GLY A 444 19.76 -11.18 10.48
N LEU A 445 18.75 -11.84 11.06
CA LEU A 445 18.68 -13.31 11.11
C LEU A 445 18.01 -13.87 9.85
N ALA A 446 18.58 -14.93 9.27
CA ALA A 446 18.03 -15.60 8.09
C ALA A 446 16.71 -16.32 8.42
N SER A 447 15.86 -16.56 7.42
CA SER A 447 14.62 -17.31 7.65
C SER A 447 14.90 -18.73 8.11
N ASN A 448 14.30 -19.14 9.24
CA ASN A 448 14.39 -20.51 9.69
C ASN A 448 13.33 -21.36 8.97
N SER A 449 13.59 -21.64 7.69
CA SER A 449 12.66 -22.33 6.79
C SER A 449 12.60 -23.83 7.10
N GLY A 450 12.01 -24.17 8.24
CA GLY A 450 11.52 -25.50 8.59
C GLY A 450 12.50 -26.42 9.34
N LYS A 451 11.93 -27.45 9.98
CA LYS A 451 12.62 -28.51 10.78
C LYS A 451 13.86 -29.13 10.12
N ARG A 452 13.98 -29.02 8.80
CA ARG A 452 15.13 -29.53 8.03
C ARG A 452 16.42 -28.77 8.32
N HIS A 453 16.39 -27.45 8.52
CA HIS A 453 17.59 -26.65 8.79
C HIS A 453 18.17 -26.93 10.19
N TRP A 454 17.31 -27.12 11.18
CA TRP A 454 17.70 -27.58 12.52
C TRP A 454 18.46 -28.90 12.46
N LYS A 455 17.88 -29.90 11.77
CA LYS A 455 18.48 -31.23 11.71
C LYS A 455 19.77 -31.24 10.89
N MET A 456 19.91 -30.33 9.92
CA MET A 456 21.19 -30.09 9.24
C MET A 456 22.24 -29.53 10.20
N ARG A 457 21.88 -28.62 11.11
CA ARG A 457 22.79 -28.08 12.14
C ARG A 457 23.24 -29.15 13.12
N GLU A 458 22.29 -29.91 13.68
CA GLU A 458 22.58 -31.00 14.61
C GLU A 458 23.55 -32.03 14.00
N LEU A 459 23.29 -32.47 12.76
CA LEU A 459 24.18 -33.41 12.07
C LEU A 459 25.53 -32.77 11.69
N TYR A 460 25.55 -31.48 11.38
CA TYR A 460 26.79 -30.74 11.11
C TYR A 460 27.66 -30.59 12.36
N ASP A 461 27.06 -30.31 13.52
CA ASP A 461 27.77 -30.19 14.80
C ASP A 461 28.34 -31.55 15.24
N LEU A 462 27.69 -32.66 14.84
CA LEU A 462 28.22 -34.03 14.90
C LEU A 462 29.35 -34.32 13.88
N LYS A 463 29.88 -33.29 13.21
CA LYS A 463 31.01 -33.36 12.25
C LYS A 463 30.76 -34.22 11.01
N LEU A 464 29.50 -34.54 10.69
CA LEU A 464 29.15 -35.24 9.46
C LEU A 464 29.42 -34.34 8.23
N SER A 465 29.83 -34.94 7.10
CA SER A 465 29.97 -34.21 5.84
C SER A 465 28.62 -33.84 5.24
N ASP A 466 28.61 -32.84 4.35
CA ASP A 466 27.42 -32.44 3.58
C ASP A 466 26.77 -33.65 2.87
N SER A 467 27.57 -34.63 2.43
CA SER A 467 27.09 -35.87 1.78
C SER A 467 26.34 -36.77 2.76
N LYS A 468 26.90 -37.02 3.96
CA LYS A 468 26.25 -37.86 4.99
C LYS A 468 25.00 -37.18 5.53
N ILE A 469 25.05 -35.88 5.80
CA ILE A 469 23.87 -35.09 6.22
C ILE A 469 22.75 -35.20 5.19
N ALA A 470 23.08 -35.06 3.89
CA ALA A 470 22.12 -35.16 2.80
C ALA A 470 21.47 -36.56 2.73
N LYS A 471 22.27 -37.62 2.89
CA LYS A 471 21.79 -39.01 2.92
C LYS A 471 20.84 -39.24 4.11
N THR A 472 21.22 -38.82 5.30
CA THR A 472 20.43 -38.97 6.54
C THR A 472 19.09 -38.25 6.45
N LEU A 473 19.07 -37.06 5.84
CA LEU A 473 17.85 -36.24 5.71
C LEU A 473 17.04 -36.52 4.44
N LYS A 474 17.50 -37.41 3.56
CA LYS A 474 16.90 -37.67 2.24
C LYS A 474 16.71 -36.39 1.41
N VAL A 475 17.74 -35.54 1.37
CA VAL A 475 17.78 -34.29 0.60
C VAL A 475 18.97 -34.28 -0.37
N ARG A 476 19.02 -33.33 -1.31
CA ARG A 476 20.17 -33.22 -2.21
C ARG A 476 21.36 -32.62 -1.46
N LYS A 477 22.57 -33.12 -1.72
CA LYS A 477 23.84 -32.59 -1.15
C LYS A 477 23.97 -31.08 -1.36
N HIS A 478 23.60 -30.60 -2.54
CA HIS A 478 23.59 -29.18 -2.88
C HIS A 478 22.79 -28.31 -1.90
N ASP A 479 21.67 -28.82 -1.39
CA ASP A 479 20.81 -28.07 -0.46
C ASP A 479 21.48 -27.93 0.91
N VAL A 480 22.18 -28.98 1.36
CA VAL A 480 23.00 -28.94 2.59
C VAL A 480 24.19 -27.99 2.42
N THR A 481 24.89 -28.06 1.28
CA THR A 481 26.00 -27.15 0.98
C THR A 481 25.56 -25.69 0.93
N LYS A 482 24.42 -25.39 0.28
CA LYS A 482 23.83 -24.05 0.27
C LYS A 482 23.44 -23.58 1.67
N TRP A 483 22.82 -24.44 2.46
CA TRP A 483 22.47 -24.14 3.85
C TRP A 483 23.73 -23.84 4.69
N ARG A 484 24.78 -24.66 4.57
CA ARG A 484 26.05 -24.47 5.27
C ARG A 484 26.72 -23.14 4.88
N GLN A 485 26.80 -22.86 3.58
CA GLN A 485 27.35 -21.62 3.05
C GLN A 485 26.57 -20.38 3.51
N SER A 486 25.24 -20.45 3.53
CA SER A 486 24.42 -19.31 3.98
C SER A 486 24.60 -18.99 5.47
N HIS A 487 25.05 -19.95 6.27
CA HIS A 487 25.38 -19.78 7.69
C HIS A 487 26.88 -19.55 7.94
N LYS A 488 27.69 -19.36 6.89
CA LYS A 488 29.15 -19.14 6.97
C LYS A 488 29.90 -20.26 7.71
N LEU A 489 29.42 -21.49 7.62
CA LEU A 489 30.05 -22.65 8.26
C LEU A 489 31.09 -23.29 7.32
N PRO A 490 32.30 -23.66 7.80
CA PRO A 490 33.31 -24.33 6.98
C PRO A 490 32.87 -25.74 6.54
N ALA A 491 33.46 -26.30 5.49
CA ALA A 491 33.12 -27.65 5.07
C ALA A 491 33.65 -28.67 6.09
N ASN A 492 32.80 -29.62 6.53
CA ASN A 492 33.24 -30.78 7.28
C ASN A 492 33.78 -31.82 6.28
N ASN A 493 35.10 -31.88 6.13
CA ASN A 493 35.78 -32.80 5.22
C ASN A 493 36.25 -34.10 5.93
N TYR A 494 35.76 -34.38 7.13
CA TYR A 494 36.25 -35.48 7.98
C TYR A 494 35.85 -36.90 7.52
N ASP A 495 35.26 -37.06 6.33
CA ASP A 495 34.56 -38.29 5.94
C ASP A 495 35.35 -39.28 5.07
N ASP A 496 36.62 -39.02 4.78
CA ASP A 496 37.45 -39.93 3.98
C ASP A 496 38.55 -40.64 4.79
N MET A 497 38.67 -40.43 6.12
CA MET A 497 39.76 -41.03 6.92
C MET A 497 39.37 -42.17 7.88
N VAL A 498 38.09 -42.52 8.01
CA VAL A 498 37.72 -43.71 8.80
C VAL A 498 36.53 -44.42 8.15
N THR A 499 36.79 -45.10 7.05
CA THR A 499 36.02 -46.28 6.66
C THR A 499 36.60 -47.46 7.43
N ASP A 500 36.08 -47.73 8.63
CA ASP A 500 35.77 -49.08 9.11
C ASP A 500 35.34 -49.05 10.59
N ALA A 501 34.32 -49.84 10.90
CA ALA A 501 33.77 -50.13 12.22
C ALA A 501 33.08 -48.95 12.96
N HIS A 502 31.81 -48.70 12.63
CA HIS A 502 30.68 -49.00 13.53
C HIS A 502 29.36 -48.59 12.87
N ASN A 503 28.51 -49.60 12.64
CA ASN A 503 27.08 -49.40 12.46
C ASN A 503 26.53 -48.70 13.71
N ILE A 504 26.34 -47.39 13.64
CA ILE A 504 25.53 -46.68 14.63
C ILE A 504 24.08 -46.99 14.30
N GLU A 505 23.55 -48.02 14.97
CA GLU A 505 22.13 -48.29 15.10
C GLU A 505 21.41 -47.03 15.61
N VAL A 506 20.59 -46.44 14.74
CA VAL A 506 19.75 -45.27 15.03
C VAL A 506 18.49 -45.66 15.84
N SER A 507 18.44 -46.86 16.43
CA SER A 507 17.24 -47.44 17.06
C SER A 507 17.09 -47.19 18.58
N ASN A 508 18.07 -46.61 19.28
CA ASN A 508 17.98 -46.46 20.76
C ASN A 508 17.97 -45.01 21.26
N LEU A 509 17.08 -44.18 20.71
CA LEU A 509 16.58 -42.98 21.41
C LEU A 509 15.48 -43.39 22.41
N LYS A 510 15.88 -44.03 23.51
CA LYS A 510 15.12 -44.03 24.76
C LYS A 510 16.02 -43.53 25.89
N GLU A 511 15.65 -42.35 26.37
CA GLU A 511 15.90 -41.82 27.72
C GLU A 511 17.32 -42.00 28.30
N LYS A 512 18.24 -41.10 27.93
CA LYS A 512 19.27 -40.67 28.88
C LYS A 512 18.81 -39.37 29.53
N LYS A 513 18.42 -39.45 30.81
CA LYS A 513 18.26 -38.27 31.66
C LYS A 513 19.57 -37.48 31.67
N PRO A 514 19.55 -36.15 31.46
CA PRO A 514 20.76 -35.36 31.59
C PRO A 514 21.27 -35.44 33.03
N ALA A 515 22.59 -35.50 33.17
CA ALA A 515 23.28 -35.44 34.45
C ALA A 515 22.84 -34.18 35.21
N ARG A 516 22.72 -34.32 36.53
CA ARG A 516 22.23 -33.29 37.47
C ARG A 516 22.99 -31.98 37.22
N ILE A 517 22.31 -31.00 36.63
CA ILE A 517 22.81 -29.63 36.47
C ILE A 517 22.50 -28.92 37.78
N ASP A 518 23.53 -28.49 38.49
CA ASP A 518 23.39 -27.60 39.64
C ASP A 518 23.10 -26.19 39.12
N SER A 519 21.92 -25.67 39.42
CA SER A 519 21.40 -24.42 38.85
C SER A 519 21.99 -23.15 39.47
N GLU A 520 22.89 -23.28 40.47
CA GLU A 520 23.45 -22.14 41.21
C GLU A 520 24.95 -21.89 40.92
N SER A 521 25.60 -22.71 40.09
CA SER A 521 27.00 -22.49 39.71
C SER A 521 27.14 -21.48 38.55
N LEU A 522 27.83 -20.36 38.81
CA LEU A 522 28.10 -19.28 37.84
C LEU A 522 29.12 -19.67 36.75
N PHE A 523 29.74 -20.84 36.84
CA PHE A 523 30.73 -21.32 35.88
C PHE A 523 30.29 -22.66 35.30
N TYR A 524 29.80 -22.62 34.05
CA TYR A 524 29.15 -23.73 33.35
C TYR A 524 30.09 -24.82 32.83
N ASP A 525 31.37 -24.81 33.20
CA ASP A 525 32.32 -25.84 32.76
C ASP A 525 33.36 -26.12 33.85
N THR A 526 33.11 -27.15 34.65
CA THR A 526 34.04 -27.64 35.68
C THR A 526 35.40 -28.04 35.08
N LYS A 527 35.40 -28.48 33.81
CA LYS A 527 36.61 -28.86 33.08
C LYS A 527 37.49 -27.65 32.75
N PHE A 528 36.88 -26.49 32.53
CA PHE A 528 37.60 -25.23 32.37
C PHE A 528 38.26 -24.79 33.68
N LEU A 529 37.56 -24.92 34.81
CA LEU A 529 38.08 -24.53 36.13
C LEU A 529 39.22 -25.43 36.61
N GLU A 530 39.12 -26.74 36.40
CA GLU A 530 40.20 -27.68 36.73
C GLU A 530 41.47 -27.40 35.91
N ASN A 531 41.31 -27.08 34.61
CA ASN A 531 42.43 -26.66 33.76
C ASN A 531 43.00 -25.30 34.18
N TYR A 532 42.16 -24.36 34.61
CA TYR A 532 42.61 -23.04 35.04
C TYR A 532 43.33 -23.08 36.40
N LEU A 533 42.86 -23.92 37.32
CA LEU A 533 43.41 -24.03 38.67
C LEU A 533 44.54 -25.07 38.79
N GLY A 534 44.75 -25.90 37.76
CA GLY A 534 45.83 -26.90 37.71
C GLY A 534 45.70 -28.01 38.76
N LYS A 535 44.49 -28.23 39.30
CA LYS A 535 44.19 -29.29 40.27
C LYS A 535 42.73 -29.71 40.16
N GLU A 536 42.45 -30.99 40.43
CA GLU A 536 41.08 -31.51 40.49
C GLU A 536 40.31 -30.84 41.63
N ILE A 537 39.08 -30.42 41.32
CA ILE A 537 38.16 -29.85 42.29
C ILE A 537 37.32 -31.01 42.82
N LYS A 538 37.60 -31.43 44.06
CA LYS A 538 36.87 -32.52 44.73
C LYS A 538 35.52 -32.11 45.28
#